data_AF-A0A267MET9-F1
#
_entry.id   AF-A0A267MET9-F1
#
_cell.length_a   1.000
_cell.length_b   1.000
_cell.length_c   1.000
_cell.angle_alpha   90.00
_cell.angle_beta   90.00
_cell.angle_gamma   90.00
#
_symmetry.space_group_name_H-M   'P 1'
#
loop_
_entity.id
_entity.type
_entity.pdbx_description
1 polymer ?
#
loop_
_entity_poly.entity_id
_entity_poly.type
_entity_poly.pdbx_seq_one_letter_code
_entity_poly.pdbx_strand_id
1 'polypeptide(L)'
;MYNYYEHMEYYEREAIKLHHPLYHKLYPYVRMVCAREDHIYNMHMQPFPSKEDFDRMVKEVKVMYEREGRKQDVEASVYGGGALEALIGAFIITELLRRRRRRRRYNPYGSPYGSPYGGPYGDPYGGPYGY
;
A
#
# COMPACT_ATOMS: atom_id res chain seq x y z
N MET A 1 -0.99 -19.56 -19.28
CA MET A 1 -1.51 -18.27 -18.79
C MET A 1 -0.53 -17.77 -17.75
N TYR A 2 0.24 -16.71 -18.03
CA TYR A 2 1.24 -16.20 -17.07
C TYR A 2 0.53 -15.65 -15.84
N ASN A 3 0.81 -16.21 -14.66
CA ASN A 3 0.22 -15.73 -13.41
C ASN A 3 0.90 -14.41 -13.01
N TYR A 4 0.39 -13.30 -13.58
CA TYR A 4 0.86 -11.92 -13.32
C TYR A 4 1.00 -11.63 -11.81
N TYR A 5 0.17 -12.27 -10.98
CA TYR A 5 0.17 -12.13 -9.55
C TYR A 5 1.32 -12.85 -8.84
N GLU A 6 1.73 -14.04 -9.32
CA GLU A 6 2.94 -14.72 -8.82
C GLU A 6 4.19 -13.93 -9.19
N HIS A 7 4.23 -13.38 -10.41
CA HIS A 7 5.38 -12.59 -10.85
C HIS A 7 5.55 -11.30 -10.02
N MET A 8 4.44 -10.65 -9.64
CA MET A 8 4.50 -9.48 -8.76
C MET A 8 4.92 -9.83 -7.32
N GLU A 9 4.57 -11.01 -6.80
CA GLU A 9 5.06 -11.45 -5.49
C GLU A 9 6.58 -11.67 -5.48
N TYR A 10 7.14 -12.17 -6.57
CA TYR A 10 8.59 -12.30 -6.71
C TYR A 10 9.29 -10.95 -6.55
N TYR A 11 8.84 -9.92 -7.28
CA TYR A 11 9.41 -8.58 -7.15
C TYR A 11 9.19 -7.96 -5.76
N GLU A 12 8.07 -8.22 -5.10
CA GLU A 12 7.87 -7.82 -3.69
C GLU A 12 8.88 -8.49 -2.77
N ARG A 13 9.17 -9.79 -2.95
CA ARG A 13 10.18 -10.51 -2.15
C ARG A 13 11.60 -10.03 -2.42
N GLU A 14 11.94 -9.76 -3.67
CA GLU A 14 13.27 -9.22 -4.02
C GLU A 14 13.44 -7.78 -3.53
N ALA A 15 12.40 -6.94 -3.62
CA ALA A 15 12.41 -5.61 -3.02
C ALA A 15 12.61 -5.67 -1.50
N ILE A 16 12.03 -6.68 -0.84
CA ILE A 16 12.24 -6.92 0.59
C ILE A 16 13.71 -7.23 0.93
N LYS A 17 14.39 -7.99 0.09
CA LYS A 17 15.81 -8.31 0.28
C LYS A 17 16.73 -7.12 0.03
N LEU A 18 16.35 -6.23 -0.86
CA LEU A 18 17.05 -4.99 -1.17
C LEU A 18 16.77 -3.87 -0.17
N HIS A 19 15.90 -4.11 0.82
CA HIS A 19 15.50 -3.05 1.72
C HIS A 19 16.67 -2.54 2.58
N HIS A 20 16.64 -1.23 2.78
CA HIS A 20 17.53 -0.52 3.68
C HIS A 20 17.56 -1.17 5.08
N PRO A 21 18.69 -1.20 5.81
CA PRO A 21 18.77 -1.79 7.16
C PRO A 21 17.68 -1.32 8.13
N LEU A 22 17.25 -0.05 8.00
CA LEU A 22 16.16 0.52 8.79
C LEU A 22 14.78 -0.09 8.49
N TYR A 23 14.60 -0.83 7.39
CA TYR A 23 13.32 -1.44 7.05
C TYR A 23 12.83 -2.37 8.14
N HIS A 24 13.68 -3.28 8.65
CA HIS A 24 13.25 -4.19 9.70
C HIS A 24 12.87 -3.47 11.00
N LYS A 25 13.46 -2.29 11.24
CA LYS A 25 13.15 -1.44 12.39
C LYS A 25 11.87 -0.62 12.19
N LEU A 26 11.65 -0.08 10.99
CA LEU A 26 10.51 0.79 10.66
C LEU A 26 9.24 0.00 10.31
N TYR A 27 9.39 -1.14 9.65
CA TYR A 27 8.29 -1.91 9.07
C TYR A 27 7.21 -2.34 10.08
N PRO A 28 7.53 -2.72 11.34
CA PRO A 28 6.50 -3.00 12.35
C PRO A 28 5.54 -1.82 12.56
N TYR A 29 6.07 -0.60 12.67
CA TYR A 29 5.27 0.62 12.85
C TYR A 29 4.50 0.98 11.57
N VAL A 30 5.15 0.90 10.41
CA VAL A 30 4.49 1.12 9.10
C VAL A 30 3.29 0.19 8.94
N ARG A 31 3.48 -1.11 9.22
CA ARG A 31 2.43 -2.12 9.12
C ARG A 31 1.29 -1.84 10.09
N MET A 32 1.59 -1.43 11.32
CA MET A 32 0.59 -1.07 12.33
C MET A 32 -0.26 0.13 11.89
N VAL A 33 0.38 1.23 11.48
CA VAL A 33 -0.32 2.45 11.03
C VAL A 33 -1.14 2.15 9.77
N CYS A 34 -0.56 1.50 8.76
CA CYS A 34 -1.32 1.11 7.57
C CYS A 34 -2.47 0.14 7.89
N ALA A 35 -2.32 -0.71 8.91
CA ALA A 35 -3.39 -1.60 9.35
C ALA A 35 -4.57 -0.87 9.96
N ARG A 36 -4.28 0.16 10.76
CA ARG A 36 -5.28 0.99 11.40
C ARG A 36 -5.99 1.91 10.42
N GLU A 37 -5.25 2.52 9.49
CA GLU A 37 -5.82 3.55 8.59
C GLU A 37 -6.48 2.94 7.34
N ASP A 38 -5.86 1.94 6.70
CA ASP A 38 -6.32 1.43 5.40
C ASP A 38 -7.43 0.38 5.57
N HIS A 39 -8.67 0.84 5.78
CA HIS A 39 -9.87 0.00 5.78
C HIS A 39 -11.03 0.65 5.00
N ILE A 40 -12.03 -0.15 4.63
CA ILE A 40 -13.12 0.28 3.74
C ILE A 40 -13.98 1.41 4.33
N TYR A 41 -14.08 1.48 5.66
CA TYR A 41 -14.86 2.51 6.36
C TYR A 41 -14.10 3.84 6.56
N ASN A 42 -12.78 3.88 6.29
CA ASN A 42 -12.01 5.11 6.39
C ASN A 42 -12.02 5.80 5.03
N MET A 43 -13.02 6.66 4.80
CA MET A 43 -13.21 7.31 3.51
C MET A 43 -12.03 8.22 3.13
N HIS A 44 -11.31 8.77 4.11
CA HIS A 44 -10.11 9.58 3.88
C HIS A 44 -8.96 8.82 3.20
N MET A 45 -8.98 7.48 3.28
CA MET A 45 -7.99 6.61 2.64
C MET A 45 -8.41 6.11 1.26
N GLN A 46 -9.65 6.38 0.82
CA GLN A 46 -10.22 5.87 -0.43
C GLN A 46 -10.45 6.99 -1.46
N PRO A 47 -10.08 6.81 -2.75
CA PRO A 47 -9.31 5.70 -3.31
C PRO A 47 -7.83 5.75 -2.94
N PHE A 48 -7.32 6.90 -2.51
CA PHE A 48 -5.95 7.14 -2.03
C PHE A 48 -6.01 8.16 -0.88
N PRO A 49 -5.06 8.11 0.09
CA PRO A 49 -4.97 9.13 1.14
C PRO A 49 -4.79 10.53 0.56
N SER A 50 -5.33 11.53 1.26
CA SER A 50 -4.93 12.92 1.04
C SER A 50 -3.45 13.12 1.41
N LYS A 51 -2.85 14.22 0.97
CA LYS A 51 -1.46 14.56 1.33
C LYS A 51 -1.34 14.75 2.84
N GLU A 52 -2.33 15.37 3.46
CA GLU A 52 -2.38 15.64 4.89
C GLU A 52 -2.47 14.34 5.69
N ASP A 53 -3.29 13.38 5.24
CA ASP A 53 -3.39 12.05 5.86
C ASP A 53 -2.08 11.28 5.72
N PHE A 54 -1.46 11.33 4.54
CA PHE A 54 -0.20 10.66 4.28
C PHE A 54 0.93 11.24 5.13
N ASP A 55 1.07 12.57 5.18
CA ASP A 55 2.09 13.26 5.98
C ASP A 55 1.87 12.97 7.48
N ARG A 56 0.62 12.90 7.94
CA ARG A 56 0.29 12.47 9.31
C ARG A 56 0.79 11.05 9.59
N MET A 57 0.55 10.10 8.68
CA MET A 57 1.02 8.71 8.83
C MET A 57 2.55 8.64 8.89
N VAL A 58 3.26 9.38 8.03
CA VAL A 58 4.73 9.46 8.04
C VAL A 58 5.24 9.97 9.39
N LYS A 59 4.66 11.08 9.86
CA LYS A 59 5.03 11.69 11.13
C LYS A 59 4.77 10.75 12.31
N GLU A 60 3.65 10.03 12.31
CA GLU A 60 3.32 9.08 13.37
C GLU A 60 4.32 7.93 13.42
N VAL A 61 4.65 7.32 12.28
CA VAL A 61 5.65 6.24 12.21
C VAL A 61 7.01 6.74 12.71
N LYS A 62 7.42 7.95 12.32
CA LYS A 62 8.66 8.57 12.79
C LYS A 62 8.66 8.73 14.31
N VAL A 63 7.59 9.27 14.90
CA VAL A 63 7.46 9.44 16.35
C VAL A 63 7.51 8.10 17.08
N MET A 64 6.84 7.07 16.55
CA MET A 64 6.89 5.72 17.13
C MET A 64 8.31 5.15 17.11
N TYR A 65 8.98 5.24 15.97
CA TYR A 65 10.36 4.78 15.80
C TYR A 65 11.33 5.52 16.74
N GLU A 66 11.26 6.85 16.81
CA GLU A 66 12.13 7.66 17.67
C GLU A 66 11.85 7.45 19.17
N ARG A 67 10.58 7.20 19.54
CA ARG A 67 10.19 6.93 20.94
C ARG A 67 10.78 5.62 21.44
N GLU A 68 10.82 4.60 20.58
CA GLU A 68 11.39 3.29 20.90
C GLU A 68 12.93 3.29 20.76
N GLY A 69 13.45 4.08 19.81
CA GLY A 69 14.87 4.27 19.51
C GLY A 69 15.69 5.11 20.53
N ARG A 70 15.10 5.55 21.66
CA ARG A 70 15.90 6.15 22.77
C ARG A 70 16.90 5.17 23.41
N LYS A 71 16.93 3.92 22.96
CA LYS A 71 18.03 2.98 23.18
C LYS A 71 18.69 2.67 21.83
N GLN A 72 19.77 3.40 21.53
CA GLN A 72 20.77 3.10 20.51
C GLN A 72 20.27 3.03 19.06
N ASP A 73 20.37 4.12 18.29
CA ASP A 73 20.52 4.00 16.83
C ASP A 73 21.28 5.19 16.23
N VAL A 74 22.59 5.02 16.06
CA VAL A 74 23.46 5.95 15.34
C VAL A 74 23.07 6.03 13.85
N GLU A 75 22.46 4.97 13.29
CA GLU A 75 22.06 4.91 11.87
C GLU A 75 21.00 5.95 11.48
N ALA A 76 20.03 6.24 12.35
CA ALA A 76 19.03 7.26 12.07
C ALA A 76 19.63 8.67 12.06
N SER A 77 20.70 8.91 12.83
CA SER A 77 21.41 10.19 12.87
C SER A 77 22.20 10.50 11.59
N VAL A 78 22.53 9.47 10.80
CA VAL A 78 23.20 9.59 9.49
C VAL A 78 22.21 10.09 8.42
N TYR A 79 20.92 9.83 8.60
CA TYR A 79 19.87 10.31 7.72
C TYR A 79 19.39 11.69 8.19
N GLY A 80 19.61 12.72 7.37
CA GLY A 80 18.96 14.02 7.59
C GLY A 80 17.44 13.84 7.71
N GLY A 81 16.79 14.67 8.53
CA GLY A 81 15.37 14.47 8.92
C GLY A 81 14.40 14.22 7.76
N GLY A 82 14.64 14.83 6.58
CA GLY A 82 13.83 14.62 5.38
C GLY A 82 14.08 13.29 4.65
N ALA A 83 15.28 12.72 4.74
CA ALA A 83 15.60 11.44 4.08
C ALA A 83 14.93 10.25 4.81
N LEU A 84 14.88 10.29 6.14
CA LEU A 84 14.13 9.30 6.93
C LEU A 84 12.63 9.37 6.65
N GLU A 85 12.06 10.58 6.57
CA GLU A 85 10.64 10.79 6.25
C GLU A 85 10.30 10.29 4.84
N ALA A 86 11.17 10.55 3.86
CA ALA A 86 11.01 10.01 2.50
C ALA A 86 11.04 8.47 2.48
N LEU A 87 11.94 7.86 3.25
CA LEU A 87 12.03 6.40 3.37
C LEU A 87 10.77 5.80 4.01
N ILE A 88 10.31 6.40 5.12
CA ILE A 88 9.06 6.02 5.77
C ILE A 88 7.89 6.15 4.80
N GLY A 89 7.81 7.26 4.06
CA GLY A 89 6.80 7.49 3.04
C GLY A 89 6.80 6.39 1.96
N ALA A 90 7.97 6.02 1.44
CA ALA A 90 8.11 4.94 0.48
C ALA A 90 7.60 3.59 1.02
N PHE A 91 7.89 3.28 2.30
CA PHE A 91 7.40 2.06 2.94
C PHE A 91 5.87 2.08 3.15
N ILE A 92 5.30 3.21 3.53
CA ILE A 92 3.84 3.37 3.65
C ILE A 92 3.16 3.13 2.30
N ILE A 93 3.64 3.78 1.22
CA ILE A 93 3.09 3.58 -0.13
C ILE A 93 3.14 2.09 -0.51
N THR A 94 4.28 1.45 -0.29
CA THR A 94 4.48 0.03 -0.61
C THR A 94 3.49 -0.85 0.14
N GLU A 95 3.30 -0.65 1.44
CA GLU A 95 2.40 -1.46 2.25
C GLU A 95 0.92 -1.20 1.90
N LEU A 96 0.52 0.05 1.62
CA LEU A 96 -0.83 0.37 1.17
C LEU A 96 -1.17 -0.32 -0.16
N LEU A 97 -0.26 -0.23 -1.14
CA LEU A 97 -0.43 -0.90 -2.43
C LEU A 97 -0.52 -2.42 -2.27
N ARG A 98 0.35 -3.01 -1.43
CA ARG A 98 0.35 -4.44 -1.14
C ARG A 98 -0.98 -4.90 -0.51
N ARG A 99 -1.47 -4.18 0.49
CA ARG A 99 -2.74 -4.50 1.18
C ARG A 99 -3.92 -4.44 0.22
N ARG A 100 -4.01 -3.41 -0.60
CA ARG A 100 -5.10 -3.22 -1.57
C ARG A 100 -5.07 -4.25 -2.68
N ARG A 101 -3.88 -4.62 -3.15
CA ARG A 101 -3.69 -5.70 -4.14
C ARG A 101 -4.19 -7.05 -3.59
N ARG A 102 -3.93 -7.36 -2.32
CA ARG A 102 -4.42 -8.59 -1.68
C ARG A 102 -5.94 -8.60 -1.51
N ARG A 103 -6.57 -7.49 -1.15
CA ARG A 103 -8.05 -7.40 -1.09
C ARG A 103 -8.68 -7.69 -2.45
N ARG A 104 -8.09 -7.20 -3.54
CA ARG A 104 -8.56 -7.50 -4.91
C ARG A 104 -8.46 -9.00 -5.25
N ARG A 105 -7.48 -9.72 -4.72
CA ARG A 105 -7.36 -11.18 -4.93
C ARG A 105 -8.39 -12.00 -4.13
N TYR A 106 -8.80 -11.51 -2.95
CA TYR A 106 -9.70 -12.24 -2.05
C TYR A 106 -11.19 -11.96 -2.31
N ASN A 107 -11.52 -10.98 -3.16
CA ASN A 107 -12.91 -10.65 -3.48
C ASN A 107 -13.23 -10.99 -4.95
N PRO A 108 -13.61 -12.25 -5.27
CA PRO A 108 -14.00 -12.66 -6.62
C PRO A 108 -15.37 -12.12 -7.06
N TYR A 109 -16.14 -11.51 -6.14
CA TYR A 109 -17.42 -10.86 -6.42
C TYR A 109 -17.36 -9.37 -6.09
N GLY A 110 -17.15 -8.53 -7.12
CA GLY A 110 -17.65 -7.16 -7.16
C GLY A 110 -16.91 -6.10 -6.31
N SER A 111 -16.28 -5.16 -7.01
CA SER A 111 -16.02 -3.81 -6.49
C SER A 111 -17.35 -3.07 -6.33
N PRO A 112 -17.66 -2.37 -5.22
CA PRO A 112 -18.84 -1.50 -5.15
C PRO A 112 -18.64 -0.17 -5.90
N TYR A 113 -17.42 0.11 -6.38
CA TYR A 113 -17.12 1.26 -7.24
C TYR A 113 -16.55 0.76 -8.56
N GLY A 114 -17.46 0.51 -9.52
CA GLY A 114 -17.15 0.38 -10.94
C GLY A 114 -16.87 1.76 -11.56
N SER A 115 -15.89 1.81 -12.44
CA SER A 115 -15.27 2.98 -13.09
C SER A 115 -16.26 3.89 -13.87
N PRO A 116 -16.06 5.22 -13.96
CA PRO A 116 -17.05 6.13 -14.56
C PRO A 116 -16.94 6.43 -16.07
N TYR A 117 -15.97 5.94 -16.86
CA TYR A 117 -15.91 6.26 -18.31
C TYR A 117 -15.28 5.19 -19.23
N GLY A 118 -16.06 4.71 -20.21
CA GLY A 118 -15.73 4.22 -21.59
C GLY A 118 -14.90 2.92 -21.75
N GLY A 119 -15.33 1.82 -22.38
CA GLY A 119 -15.84 1.56 -23.76
C GLY A 119 -15.11 0.29 -24.30
N PRO A 120 -15.53 -0.44 -25.37
CA PRO A 120 -16.15 0.04 -26.61
C PRO A 120 -17.43 -0.71 -27.04
N TYR A 121 -18.09 -0.16 -28.06
CA TYR A 121 -19.14 -0.79 -28.86
C TYR A 121 -18.76 -2.19 -29.42
N GLY A 122 -19.75 -3.09 -29.48
CA GLY A 122 -19.74 -4.39 -30.17
C GLY A 122 -20.39 -5.47 -29.27
N ASP A 123 -21.65 -5.85 -29.44
CA ASP A 123 -22.15 -6.72 -30.52
C ASP A 123 -23.69 -6.56 -30.68
N PRO A 124 -24.27 -6.38 -31.88
CA PRO A 124 -25.72 -6.30 -32.07
C PRO A 124 -26.41 -7.64 -32.42
N TYR A 125 -25.74 -8.80 -32.38
CA TYR A 125 -26.36 -10.08 -32.72
C TYR A 125 -25.87 -11.26 -31.87
N GLY A 126 -26.78 -11.85 -31.08
CA GLY A 126 -26.61 -13.16 -30.43
C GLY A 126 -27.32 -13.26 -29.07
N GLY A 127 -28.36 -14.05 -28.84
CA GLY A 127 -29.02 -15.06 -29.67
C GLY A 127 -30.45 -15.34 -29.17
N PRO A 128 -31.12 -16.38 -29.72
CA PRO A 128 -32.55 -16.62 -29.53
C PRO A 128 -32.83 -17.49 -28.30
N TYR A 129 -33.81 -17.09 -27.52
CA TYR A 129 -34.54 -17.94 -26.57
C TYR A 129 -36.02 -17.81 -26.95
N GLY A 130 -36.78 -18.85 -27.31
CA GLY A 130 -36.61 -20.28 -27.08
C GLY A 130 -37.58 -20.76 -26.00
N TYR A 131 -38.85 -20.89 -26.41
CA TYR A 131 -40.05 -21.38 -25.70
C TYR A 131 -40.66 -20.51 -24.59
#